data_AF-A0A9E4FGS5-F1
#
_entry.id   AF-A0A9E4FGS5-F1
#
_cell.length_a   1.000
_cell.length_b   1.000
_cell.length_c   1.000
_cell.angle_alpha   90.00
_cell.angle_beta   90.00
_cell.angle_gamma   90.00
#
_symmetry.space_group_name_H-M   'P 1'
#
loop_
_entity.id
_entity.type
_entity.pdbx_description
1 polymer ?
#
loop_
_entity_poly.entity_id
_entity_poly.type
_entity_poly.pdbx_seq_one_letter_code
_entity_poly.pdbx_strand_id
1 'polypeptide(L)'
;MGNDAPDGAKEAAEAARQFAFLENTLLKNRTLTIFGEINKDVAQRTTEKLLALSFESADPITVFIGSPGGHVESGDTIFDMIRFIKPTVRTVGTGWVGSIATHIYLATGRENRFALPNTRFLIHQPAGGFGGDASDIEIQAREIVKTRERINQIIADETGQPLERVAKDVDRDYWMSVEESVEYGLVGSVITSVTDLPA
;
A
#
# COMPACT_ATOMS: atom_id res chain seq x y z
N MET A 1 -28.12 -31.17 33.09
CA MET A 1 -26.69 -30.88 32.88
C MET A 1 -26.63 -29.79 31.82
N GLY A 2 -26.31 -28.57 32.25
CA GLY A 2 -26.40 -27.36 31.42
C GLY A 2 -25.41 -27.44 30.26
N ASN A 3 -25.92 -27.17 29.07
CA ASN A 3 -25.15 -27.12 27.84
C ASN A 3 -24.57 -25.70 27.71
N ASP A 4 -23.64 -25.36 28.60
CA ASP A 4 -22.87 -24.14 28.49
C ASP A 4 -21.75 -24.38 27.49
N ALA A 5 -22.03 -24.12 26.22
CA ALA A 5 -20.97 -23.89 25.26
C ALA A 5 -20.03 -22.82 25.86
N PRO A 6 -18.72 -23.08 25.98
CA PRO A 6 -17.82 -22.18 26.70
C PRO A 6 -17.89 -20.80 26.06
N ASP A 7 -18.04 -19.74 26.87
CA ASP A 7 -18.31 -18.36 26.41
C ASP A 7 -17.40 -17.91 25.25
N GLY A 8 -16.14 -18.39 25.21
CA GLY A 8 -15.21 -18.11 24.11
C GLY A 8 -15.65 -18.60 22.73
N ALA A 9 -16.47 -19.66 22.63
CA ALA A 9 -16.99 -20.14 21.34
C ALA A 9 -18.08 -19.22 20.77
N LYS A 10 -18.89 -18.60 21.65
CA LYS A 10 -19.90 -17.61 21.25
C LYS A 10 -19.23 -16.29 20.85
N GLU A 11 -18.25 -15.84 21.64
CA GLU A 11 -17.47 -14.63 21.32
C GLU A 11 -16.72 -14.77 20.00
N ALA A 12 -16.08 -15.92 19.74
CA ALA A 12 -15.42 -16.19 18.48
C ALA A 12 -16.40 -16.21 17.29
N ALA A 13 -17.58 -16.78 17.46
CA ALA A 13 -18.62 -16.80 16.43
C ALA A 13 -19.17 -15.38 16.14
N GLU A 14 -19.32 -14.55 17.17
CA GLU A 14 -19.74 -13.16 17.03
C GLU A 14 -18.68 -12.32 16.32
N ALA A 15 -17.41 -12.46 16.71
CA ALA A 15 -16.29 -11.79 16.04
C ALA A 15 -16.19 -12.20 14.56
N ALA A 16 -16.33 -13.50 14.25
CA ALA A 16 -16.33 -13.99 12.87
C ALA A 16 -17.50 -13.42 12.06
N ARG A 17 -18.70 -13.29 12.66
CA ARG A 17 -19.87 -12.70 12.01
C ARG A 17 -19.68 -11.21 11.75
N GLN A 18 -19.12 -10.47 12.70
CA GLN A 18 -18.81 -9.05 12.54
C GLN A 18 -17.75 -8.82 11.47
N PHE A 19 -16.69 -9.65 11.47
CA PHE A 19 -15.66 -9.63 10.43
C PHE A 19 -16.25 -9.89 9.04
N ALA A 20 -17.07 -10.93 8.90
CA ALA A 20 -17.74 -11.24 7.64
C ALA A 20 -18.71 -10.13 7.19
N PHE A 21 -19.42 -9.49 8.13
CA PHE A 21 -20.27 -8.35 7.81
C PHE A 21 -19.45 -7.17 7.26
N LEU A 22 -18.35 -6.81 7.90
CA LEU A 22 -17.48 -5.72 7.47
C LEU A 22 -16.86 -6.02 6.10
N GLU A 23 -16.26 -7.19 5.94
CA GLU A 23 -15.60 -7.59 4.71
C GLU A 23 -16.58 -7.63 3.53
N ASN A 24 -17.76 -8.22 3.71
CA ASN A 24 -18.79 -8.22 2.67
C ASN A 24 -19.27 -6.80 2.34
N THR A 25 -19.42 -5.93 3.34
CA THR A 25 -19.86 -4.55 3.11
C THR A 25 -18.81 -3.79 2.30
N LEU A 26 -17.52 -3.90 2.65
CA LEU A 26 -16.44 -3.23 1.93
C LEU A 26 -16.29 -3.77 0.50
N LEU A 27 -16.28 -5.09 0.32
CA LEU A 27 -16.14 -5.71 -1.01
C LEU A 27 -17.32 -5.38 -1.93
N LYS A 28 -18.56 -5.37 -1.42
CA LYS A 28 -19.74 -4.92 -2.20
C LYS A 28 -19.64 -3.46 -2.64
N ASN A 29 -18.95 -2.63 -1.88
CA ASN A 29 -18.65 -1.24 -2.23
C ASN A 29 -17.28 -1.10 -2.92
N ARG A 30 -16.70 -2.21 -3.41
CA ARG A 30 -15.43 -2.29 -4.14
C ARG A 30 -14.29 -1.55 -3.42
N THR A 31 -14.30 -1.66 -2.10
CA THR A 31 -13.38 -0.96 -1.21
C THR A 31 -12.46 -1.95 -0.50
N LEU A 32 -11.17 -1.67 -0.52
CA LEU A 32 -10.13 -2.44 0.16
C LEU A 32 -9.39 -1.56 1.17
N THR A 33 -8.76 -2.21 2.14
CA THR A 33 -7.97 -1.56 3.18
C THR A 33 -6.63 -2.25 3.35
N ILE A 34 -5.54 -1.47 3.40
CA ILE A 34 -4.18 -1.91 3.65
C ILE A 34 -3.66 -1.12 4.85
N PHE A 35 -3.60 -1.79 6.00
CA PHE A 35 -3.14 -1.19 7.26
C PHE A 35 -2.12 -2.08 7.95
N GLY A 36 -1.22 -1.43 8.71
CA GLY A 36 -0.15 -2.11 9.42
C GLY A 36 1.02 -2.47 8.51
N GLU A 37 1.90 -3.33 9.01
CA GLU A 37 3.11 -3.74 8.31
C GLU A 37 2.79 -4.55 7.03
N ILE A 38 3.47 -4.23 5.94
CA ILE A 38 3.37 -4.97 4.68
C ILE A 38 4.16 -6.26 4.81
N ASN A 39 3.47 -7.39 4.66
CA ASN A 39 4.04 -8.73 4.70
C ASN A 39 3.32 -9.65 3.70
N LYS A 40 3.72 -10.93 3.68
CA LYS A 40 3.18 -11.94 2.76
C LYS A 40 1.66 -12.11 2.89
N ASP A 41 1.14 -12.09 4.12
CA ASP A 41 -0.30 -12.26 4.38
C ASP A 41 -1.11 -11.05 3.91
N VAL A 42 -0.58 -9.84 4.07
CA VAL A 42 -1.19 -8.62 3.53
C VAL A 42 -1.17 -8.65 2.00
N ALA A 43 -0.04 -9.03 1.39
CA ALA A 43 0.08 -9.14 -0.06
C ALA A 43 -0.86 -10.18 -0.66
N GLN A 44 -0.92 -11.37 -0.08
CA GLN A 44 -1.82 -12.44 -0.52
C GLN A 44 -3.28 -12.00 -0.43
N ARG A 45 -3.75 -11.56 0.73
CA ARG A 45 -5.16 -11.15 0.92
C ARG A 45 -5.55 -9.98 0.04
N THR A 46 -4.65 -9.01 -0.16
CA THR A 46 -4.92 -7.86 -1.05
C THR A 46 -5.04 -8.32 -2.50
N THR A 47 -4.13 -9.19 -2.95
CA THR A 47 -4.14 -9.77 -4.30
C THR A 47 -5.40 -10.58 -4.58
N GLU A 48 -5.79 -11.46 -3.67
CA GLU A 48 -7.00 -12.28 -3.78
C GLU A 48 -8.25 -11.40 -3.92
N LYS A 49 -8.35 -10.33 -3.13
CA LYS A 49 -9.47 -9.37 -3.18
C LYS A 49 -9.48 -8.55 -4.46
N LEU A 50 -8.32 -8.08 -4.92
CA LEU A 50 -8.19 -7.37 -6.20
C LEU A 50 -8.65 -8.25 -7.37
N LEU A 51 -8.23 -9.52 -7.40
CA LEU A 51 -8.67 -10.49 -8.41
C LEU A 51 -10.18 -10.75 -8.33
N ALA A 52 -10.71 -10.98 -7.13
CA ALA A 52 -12.15 -11.20 -6.93
C ALA A 52 -12.98 -10.02 -7.46
N LEU A 53 -12.64 -8.79 -7.07
CA LEU A 53 -13.33 -7.59 -7.54
C LEU A 53 -13.17 -7.36 -9.05
N SER A 54 -12.00 -7.69 -9.61
CA SER A 54 -11.74 -7.60 -11.05
C SER A 54 -12.50 -8.62 -11.87
N PHE A 55 -12.81 -9.80 -11.33
CA PHE A 55 -13.65 -10.80 -12.00
C PHE A 55 -15.13 -10.46 -11.94
N GLU A 56 -15.56 -9.76 -10.90
CA GLU A 56 -16.96 -9.35 -10.72
C GLU A 56 -17.37 -8.22 -11.67
N SER A 57 -16.57 -7.15 -11.77
CA SER A 57 -16.83 -6.05 -12.71
C SER A 57 -15.58 -5.24 -13.03
N ALA A 58 -15.67 -4.40 -14.07
CA ALA A 58 -14.61 -3.45 -14.43
C ALA A 58 -14.73 -2.10 -13.69
N ASP A 59 -15.70 -1.96 -12.79
CA ASP A 59 -15.93 -0.70 -12.08
C ASP A 59 -14.75 -0.41 -11.14
N PRO A 60 -14.45 0.87 -10.84
CA PRO A 60 -13.26 1.20 -10.07
C PRO A 60 -13.22 0.59 -8.67
N ILE A 61 -12.00 0.39 -8.16
CA ILE A 61 -11.73 -0.14 -6.82
C ILE A 61 -11.05 0.96 -6.00
N THR A 62 -11.52 1.22 -4.78
CA THR A 62 -10.89 2.18 -3.88
C THR A 62 -10.09 1.46 -2.81
N VAL A 63 -8.81 1.78 -2.66
CA VAL A 63 -7.89 1.18 -1.69
C VAL A 63 -7.45 2.24 -0.69
N PHE A 64 -7.83 2.08 0.57
CA PHE A 64 -7.34 2.92 1.66
C PHE A 64 -6.02 2.37 2.20
N ILE A 65 -5.00 3.22 2.27
CA ILE A 65 -3.63 2.82 2.68
C ILE A 65 -3.22 3.63 3.89
N GLY A 66 -2.87 2.93 4.98
CA GLY A 66 -2.32 3.50 6.21
C GLY A 66 -1.27 2.56 6.78
N SER A 67 -0.04 2.64 6.28
CA SER A 67 1.01 1.65 6.55
C SER A 67 2.40 2.28 6.66
N PRO A 68 3.25 1.82 7.61
CA PRO A 68 4.66 2.20 7.67
C PRO A 68 5.53 1.59 6.57
N GLY A 69 4.98 0.67 5.77
CA GLY A 69 5.74 -0.19 4.87
C GLY A 69 6.04 -1.56 5.47
N GLY A 70 7.11 -2.21 5.02
CA GLY A 70 7.46 -3.58 5.36
C GLY A 70 8.26 -4.28 4.26
N HIS A 71 7.92 -5.55 3.99
CA HIS A 71 8.63 -6.41 3.05
C HIS A 71 8.51 -5.92 1.59
N VAL A 72 9.65 -5.72 0.91
CA VAL A 72 9.74 -5.09 -0.41
C VAL A 72 8.96 -5.89 -1.47
N GLU A 73 9.21 -7.19 -1.59
CA GLU A 73 8.61 -8.03 -2.63
C GLU A 73 7.10 -8.22 -2.40
N SER A 74 6.66 -8.12 -1.13
CA SER A 74 5.23 -8.13 -0.79
C SER A 74 4.56 -6.84 -1.26
N GLY A 75 5.24 -5.71 -1.15
CA GLY A 75 4.78 -4.46 -1.74
C GLY A 75 4.82 -4.46 -3.26
N ASP A 76 5.87 -5.00 -3.88
CA ASP A 76 5.96 -5.17 -5.34
C ASP A 76 4.80 -6.01 -5.88
N THR A 77 4.43 -7.09 -5.18
CA THR A 77 3.28 -7.92 -5.54
C THR A 77 1.99 -7.11 -5.55
N ILE A 78 1.74 -6.29 -4.53
CA ILE A 78 0.54 -5.45 -4.49
C ILE A 78 0.59 -4.37 -5.58
N PHE A 79 1.74 -3.74 -5.79
CA PHE A 79 1.96 -2.73 -6.83
C PHE A 79 1.65 -3.28 -8.22
N ASP A 80 2.22 -4.44 -8.56
CA ASP A 80 2.01 -5.09 -9.86
C ASP A 80 0.55 -5.50 -10.03
N MET A 81 -0.08 -6.07 -9.00
CA MET A 81 -1.48 -6.48 -9.07
C MET A 81 -2.43 -5.31 -9.27
N ILE A 82 -2.17 -4.15 -8.64
CA ILE A 82 -2.93 -2.93 -8.88
C ILE A 82 -2.86 -2.50 -10.36
N ARG A 83 -1.68 -2.63 -10.98
CA ARG A 83 -1.47 -2.26 -12.40
C ARG A 83 -1.95 -3.33 -13.39
N PHE A 84 -1.99 -4.59 -12.96
CA PHE A 84 -2.31 -5.74 -13.81
C PHE A 84 -3.81 -5.90 -14.04
N ILE A 85 -4.64 -5.63 -13.02
CA ILE A 85 -6.08 -5.83 -13.11
C ILE A 85 -6.76 -4.80 -14.03
N LYS A 86 -7.91 -5.18 -14.60
CA LYS A 86 -8.67 -4.33 -15.52
C LYS A 86 -9.29 -3.08 -14.88
N PRO A 87 -9.90 -3.16 -13.67
CA PRO A 87 -10.49 -1.98 -13.03
C PRO A 87 -9.47 -0.90 -12.74
N THR A 88 -9.88 0.37 -12.90
CA THR A 88 -9.11 1.49 -12.36
C THR A 88 -9.06 1.39 -10.84
N VAL A 89 -7.87 1.47 -10.26
CA VAL A 89 -7.68 1.53 -8.82
C VAL A 89 -7.46 2.98 -8.40
N ARG A 90 -8.13 3.39 -7.32
CA ARG A 90 -7.96 4.68 -6.64
C ARG A 90 -7.28 4.41 -5.30
N THR A 91 -6.21 5.13 -4.97
CA THR A 91 -5.57 5.02 -3.66
C THR A 91 -5.93 6.20 -2.78
N VAL A 92 -6.26 5.94 -1.52
CA VAL A 92 -6.55 6.98 -0.52
C VAL A 92 -5.60 6.80 0.65
N GLY A 93 -4.62 7.70 0.78
CA GLY A 93 -3.69 7.71 1.90
C GLY A 93 -4.34 8.26 3.17
N THR A 94 -4.18 7.58 4.29
CA THR A 94 -4.67 8.00 5.62
C THR A 94 -3.67 7.69 6.73
N GLY A 95 -3.55 8.59 7.71
CA GLY A 95 -2.58 8.47 8.80
C GLY A 95 -1.16 8.65 8.31
N TRP A 96 -0.52 7.56 7.89
CA TRP A 96 0.78 7.63 7.21
C TRP A 96 0.91 6.60 6.09
N VAL A 97 1.70 6.94 5.08
CA VAL A 97 2.04 6.06 3.97
C VAL A 97 3.54 6.15 3.79
N GLY A 98 4.26 5.15 4.30
CA GLY A 98 5.72 5.18 4.38
C GLY A 98 6.39 4.00 3.67
N SER A 99 7.62 4.24 3.21
CA SER A 99 8.49 3.19 2.66
C SER A 99 7.79 2.44 1.50
N ILE A 100 7.77 1.10 1.52
CA ILE A 100 7.10 0.31 0.47
C ILE A 100 5.59 0.57 0.38
N ALA A 101 4.94 1.15 1.41
CA ALA A 101 3.55 1.58 1.27
C ALA A 101 3.41 2.78 0.33
N THR A 102 4.41 3.68 0.29
CA THR A 102 4.47 4.77 -0.71
C THR A 102 4.67 4.21 -2.10
N HIS A 103 5.47 3.14 -2.24
CA HIS A 103 5.61 2.43 -3.51
C HIS A 103 4.25 1.88 -3.97
N ILE A 104 3.52 1.14 -3.13
CA ILE A 104 2.16 0.65 -3.44
C ILE A 104 1.21 1.80 -3.82
N TYR A 105 1.25 2.91 -3.09
CA TYR A 105 0.41 4.08 -3.34
C TYR A 105 0.61 4.67 -4.76
N LEU A 106 1.86 4.65 -5.24
CA LEU A 106 2.27 5.08 -6.59
C LEU A 106 1.92 4.07 -7.70
N ALA A 107 1.31 2.93 -7.38
CA ALA A 107 0.85 1.99 -8.41
C ALA A 107 -0.22 2.59 -9.33
N THR A 108 -0.92 3.63 -8.87
CA THR A 108 -2.01 4.30 -9.60
C THR A 108 -1.56 5.64 -10.17
N GLY A 109 -2.17 6.07 -11.28
CA GLY A 109 -1.91 7.38 -11.90
C GLY A 109 -2.26 8.54 -10.96
N ARG A 110 -1.61 9.70 -11.14
CA ARG A 110 -1.72 10.84 -10.21
C ARG A 110 -3.16 11.29 -9.99
N GLU A 111 -3.99 11.26 -11.02
CA GLU A 111 -5.41 11.58 -10.97
C GLU A 111 -6.25 10.64 -10.10
N ASN A 112 -5.72 9.46 -9.77
CA ASN A 112 -6.35 8.45 -8.92
C ASN A 112 -5.70 8.34 -7.53
N ARG A 113 -4.74 9.23 -7.21
CA ARG A 113 -4.03 9.28 -5.93
C ARG A 113 -4.61 10.38 -5.03
N PHE A 114 -5.32 9.97 -3.99
CA PHE A 114 -5.96 10.85 -3.01
C PHE A 114 -5.31 10.72 -1.64
N ALA A 115 -5.42 11.75 -0.80
CA ALA A 115 -4.99 11.71 0.59
C ALA A 115 -5.96 12.47 1.50
N LEU A 116 -6.10 12.01 2.75
CA LEU A 116 -6.80 12.74 3.79
C LEU A 116 -5.90 13.84 4.41
N PRO A 117 -6.47 14.86 5.07
CA PRO A 117 -5.72 16.07 5.46
C PRO A 117 -4.58 15.83 6.45
N ASN A 118 -4.67 14.79 7.29
CA ASN A 118 -3.65 14.50 8.29
C ASN A 118 -2.63 13.45 7.81
N THR A 119 -2.69 13.05 6.55
CA THR A 119 -1.80 12.01 6.01
C THR A 119 -0.38 12.54 5.87
N ARG A 120 0.59 11.76 6.33
CA ARG A 120 2.02 12.01 6.08
C ARG A 120 2.61 10.94 5.19
N PHE A 121 3.56 11.33 4.35
CA PHE A 121 4.29 10.40 3.50
C PHE A 121 5.75 10.29 3.94
N LEU A 122 6.33 9.10 3.73
CA LEU A 122 7.74 8.84 3.92
C LEU A 122 8.29 8.11 2.71
N ILE A 123 9.40 8.62 2.17
CA ILE A 123 10.25 7.88 1.22
C ILE A 123 11.64 7.73 1.84
N HIS A 124 12.26 6.58 1.59
CA HIS A 124 13.64 6.29 1.97
C HIS A 124 14.17 5.12 1.15
N GLN A 125 15.47 4.88 1.20
CA GLN A 125 16.11 3.73 0.56
C GLN A 125 15.69 2.42 1.25
N PRO A 126 15.64 1.30 0.50
CA PRO A 126 15.40 0.00 1.11
C PRO A 126 16.50 -0.33 2.13
N ALA A 127 16.11 -0.98 3.21
CA ALA A 127 17.01 -1.48 4.24
C ALA A 127 16.94 -3.00 4.30
N GLY A 128 18.09 -3.64 4.55
CA GLY A 128 18.19 -5.10 4.68
C GLY A 128 19.44 -5.50 5.45
N GLY A 129 19.39 -6.66 6.09
CA GLY A 129 20.51 -7.26 6.78
C GLY A 129 20.78 -8.65 6.22
N PHE A 130 22.02 -8.90 5.79
CA PHE A 130 22.42 -10.17 5.18
C PHE A 130 23.74 -10.62 5.80
N GLY A 131 23.92 -11.93 5.94
CA GLY A 131 25.15 -12.55 6.42
C GLY A 131 25.39 -13.86 5.70
N GLY A 132 26.62 -14.36 5.74
CA GLY A 132 27.07 -15.53 4.98
C GLY A 132 28.51 -15.38 4.55
N ASP A 133 28.92 -16.20 3.58
CA ASP A 133 30.25 -16.08 2.98
C ASP A 133 30.37 -14.76 2.19
N ALA A 134 31.61 -14.33 1.94
CA ALA A 134 31.88 -13.07 1.24
C ALA A 134 31.12 -12.94 -0.10
N SER A 135 31.02 -14.05 -0.84
CA SER A 135 30.28 -14.12 -2.11
C SER A 135 28.77 -13.86 -1.92
N ASP A 136 28.16 -14.42 -0.88
CA ASP A 136 26.73 -14.22 -0.60
C ASP A 136 26.44 -12.78 -0.19
N ILE A 137 27.30 -12.20 0.64
CA ILE A 137 27.21 -10.79 1.04
C ILE A 137 27.31 -9.88 -0.21
N GLU A 138 28.25 -10.15 -1.11
CA GLU A 138 28.41 -9.38 -2.35
C GLU A 138 27.18 -9.48 -3.26
N ILE A 139 26.57 -10.67 -3.37
CA ILE A 139 25.34 -10.89 -4.14
C ILE A 139 24.20 -10.06 -3.54
N GLN A 140 23.94 -10.18 -2.23
CA GLN A 140 22.84 -9.46 -1.59
C GLN A 140 23.04 -7.94 -1.62
N ALA A 141 24.28 -7.47 -1.46
CA ALA A 141 24.62 -6.05 -1.59
C ALA A 141 24.33 -5.52 -3.01
N ARG A 142 24.56 -6.32 -4.06
CA ARG A 142 24.19 -5.93 -5.43
C ARG A 142 22.68 -5.88 -5.63
N GLU A 143 21.93 -6.83 -5.08
CA GLU A 143 20.47 -6.86 -5.22
C GLU A 143 19.78 -5.69 -4.49
N ILE A 144 20.22 -5.33 -3.28
CA ILE A 144 19.63 -4.17 -2.57
C ILE A 144 19.90 -2.85 -3.32
N VAL A 145 21.06 -2.70 -3.97
CA VAL A 145 21.37 -1.53 -4.80
C VAL A 145 20.45 -1.48 -6.03
N LYS A 146 20.24 -2.60 -6.73
CA LYS A 146 19.30 -2.66 -7.86
C LYS A 146 17.87 -2.33 -7.43
N THR A 147 17.42 -2.87 -6.30
CA THR A 147 16.09 -2.57 -5.74
C THR A 147 15.94 -1.09 -5.44
N ARG A 148 16.96 -0.46 -4.83
CA ARG A 148 16.98 0.98 -4.57
C ARG A 148 16.87 1.79 -5.88
N GLU A 149 17.67 1.45 -6.89
CA GLU A 149 17.66 2.14 -8.18
C GLU A 149 16.30 2.03 -8.88
N ARG A 150 15.70 0.82 -8.89
CA ARG A 150 14.35 0.59 -9.42
C ARG A 150 13.30 1.43 -8.70
N ILE A 151 13.28 1.40 -7.38
CA ILE A 151 12.29 2.15 -6.59
C ILE A 151 12.46 3.67 -6.80
N ASN A 152 13.70 4.16 -6.87
CA ASN A 152 13.97 5.56 -7.17
C ASN A 152 13.45 5.96 -8.56
N GLN A 153 13.65 5.11 -9.57
CA GLN A 153 13.13 5.35 -10.91
C GLN A 153 11.60 5.43 -10.89
N ILE A 154 10.93 4.50 -10.20
CA ILE A 154 9.46 4.50 -10.10
C ILE A 154 8.96 5.76 -9.40
N ILE A 155 9.60 6.18 -8.30
CA ILE A 155 9.22 7.44 -7.64
C ILE A 155 9.42 8.62 -8.59
N ALA A 156 10.55 8.69 -9.31
CA ALA A 156 10.81 9.76 -10.28
C ALA A 156 9.74 9.81 -11.38
N ASP A 157 9.44 8.67 -12.00
CA ASP A 157 8.45 8.55 -13.07
C ASP A 157 7.05 8.95 -12.62
N GLU A 158 6.63 8.48 -11.44
CA GLU A 158 5.26 8.69 -10.95
C GLU A 158 5.04 10.07 -10.34
N THR A 159 6.10 10.73 -9.86
CA THR A 159 6.02 12.07 -9.27
C THR A 159 6.37 13.19 -10.24
N GLY A 160 7.10 12.87 -11.30
CA GLY A 160 7.70 13.84 -12.22
C GLY A 160 8.95 14.54 -11.66
N GLN A 161 9.49 14.09 -10.53
CA GLN A 161 10.74 14.61 -9.99
C GLN A 161 11.95 14.06 -10.78
N PRO A 162 13.02 14.85 -10.94
CA PRO A 162 14.29 14.33 -11.48
C PRO A 162 14.82 13.17 -10.63
N LEU A 163 15.34 12.13 -11.28
CA LEU A 163 15.89 10.95 -10.60
C LEU A 163 16.97 11.32 -9.59
N GLU A 164 17.81 12.30 -9.91
CA GLU A 164 18.88 12.79 -9.03
C GLU A 164 18.33 13.39 -7.73
N ARG A 165 17.20 14.10 -7.83
CA ARG A 165 16.50 14.64 -6.66
C ARG A 165 15.95 13.50 -5.82
N VAL A 166 15.23 12.57 -6.43
CA VAL A 166 14.68 11.40 -5.73
C VAL A 166 15.78 10.62 -5.01
N ALA A 167 16.89 10.33 -5.69
CA ALA A 167 18.01 9.60 -5.12
C ALA A 167 18.63 10.28 -3.89
N LYS A 168 18.62 11.62 -3.86
CA LYS A 168 19.04 12.40 -2.70
C LYS A 168 18.00 12.35 -1.58
N ASP A 169 16.74 12.56 -1.92
CA ASP A 169 15.65 12.65 -0.95
C ASP A 169 15.40 11.29 -0.28
N VAL A 170 15.61 10.16 -0.98
CA VAL A 170 15.50 8.82 -0.37
C VAL A 170 16.72 8.36 0.42
N ASP A 171 17.87 9.06 0.40
CA ASP A 171 19.08 8.59 1.10
C ASP A 171 18.87 8.47 2.62
N ARG A 172 17.94 9.25 3.17
CA ARG A 172 17.49 9.15 4.56
C ARG A 172 15.98 9.21 4.60
N ASP A 173 15.42 9.06 5.80
CA ASP A 173 14.00 9.25 6.02
C ASP A 173 13.59 10.68 5.62
N TYR A 174 12.83 10.79 4.53
CA TYR A 174 12.28 12.04 4.04
C TYR A 174 10.76 12.07 4.21
N TRP A 175 10.36 12.78 5.27
CA TRP A 175 8.96 12.96 5.65
C TRP A 175 8.35 14.15 4.94
N MET A 176 7.09 14.00 4.54
CA MET A 176 6.29 15.05 3.93
C MET A 176 4.92 15.14 4.61
N SER A 177 4.43 16.36 4.83
CA SER A 177 3.02 16.66 5.05
C SER A 177 2.20 16.32 3.81
N VAL A 178 0.87 16.37 3.91
CA VAL A 178 0.01 16.14 2.74
C VAL A 178 0.25 17.20 1.66
N GLU A 179 0.45 18.47 2.06
CA GLU A 179 0.74 19.59 1.16
C GLU A 179 2.09 19.40 0.47
N GLU A 180 3.14 19.11 1.24
CA GLU A 180 4.47 18.80 0.69
C GLU A 180 4.42 17.61 -0.27
N SER A 181 3.56 16.62 0.00
CA SER A 181 3.39 15.44 -0.86
C SER A 181 2.66 15.76 -2.17
N VAL A 182 1.74 16.74 -2.17
CA VAL A 182 1.12 17.26 -3.40
C VAL A 182 2.16 18.00 -4.25
N GLU A 183 2.96 18.87 -3.62
CA GLU A 183 4.04 19.61 -4.28
C GLU A 183 5.12 18.68 -4.84
N TYR A 184 5.45 17.63 -4.10
CA TYR A 184 6.41 16.61 -4.53
C TYR A 184 5.87 15.77 -5.71
N GLY A 185 4.55 15.71 -5.90
CA GLY A 185 3.91 14.93 -6.96
C GLY A 185 3.46 13.53 -6.54
N LEU A 186 3.64 13.15 -5.27
CA LEU A 186 3.10 11.90 -4.72
C LEU A 186 1.57 11.92 -4.77
N VAL A 187 0.96 12.98 -4.26
CA VAL A 187 -0.49 13.10 -4.12
C VAL A 187 -1.09 13.88 -5.30
N GLY A 188 -2.21 13.37 -5.83
CA GLY A 188 -3.01 14.07 -6.84
C GLY A 188 -3.97 15.08 -6.23
N SER A 189 -4.74 14.67 -5.23
CA SER A 189 -5.73 15.54 -4.59
C SER A 189 -5.93 15.22 -3.11
N VAL A 190 -6.13 16.27 -2.31
CA VAL A 190 -6.52 16.14 -0.90
C VAL A 190 -8.04 16.14 -0.81
N ILE A 191 -8.61 15.16 -0.12
CA ILE A 191 -10.06 14.98 0.03
C ILE A 191 -10.45 14.92 1.50
N THR A 192 -11.70 15.26 1.82
CA THR A 192 -12.21 15.33 3.20
C THR A 192 -13.46 14.47 3.41
N SER A 193 -14.13 14.08 2.33
CA SER A 193 -15.33 13.25 2.33
C SER A 193 -15.23 12.16 1.27
N VAL A 194 -15.91 11.02 1.49
CA VAL A 194 -16.05 9.96 0.48
C VAL A 194 -16.74 10.46 -0.79
N THR A 195 -17.56 11.51 -0.68
CA THR A 195 -18.25 12.15 -1.82
C THR A 195 -17.32 12.95 -2.71
N ASP A 196 -16.08 13.20 -2.28
CA ASP A 196 -15.08 13.91 -3.07
C ASP A 196 -14.37 12.98 -4.08
N LEU A 197 -14.54 11.66 -3.93
CA LEU A 197 -14.05 10.69 -4.91
C LEU A 197 -14.87 10.81 -6.21
N PRO A 198 -14.21 10.72 -7.39
CA PRO A 198 -14.93 10.66 -8.66
C PRO A 198 -15.93 9.51 -8.67
N ALA A 199 -17.07 9.74 -9.35
CA ALA A 199 -18.05 8.70 -9.63
C ALA A 199 -17.38 7.53 -10.36
#